data_AF-A0A2N1RXD2-F1
#
_entry.id   AF-A0A2N1RXD2-F1
#
_cell.length_a   1.000
_cell.length_b   1.000
_cell.length_c   1.000
_cell.angle_alpha   90.00
_cell.angle_beta   90.00
_cell.angle_gamma   90.00
#
_symmetry.space_group_name_H-M   'P 1'
#
loop_
_entity.id
_entity.type
_entity.pdbx_description
1 polymer ?
#
loop_
_entity_poly.entity_id
_entity_poly.type
_entity_poly.pdbx_seq_one_letter_code
_entity_poly.pdbx_strand_id
1 'polypeptide(L)' 'MSNTNPYNQYKQTQITTANQGKLIVMLYDGAIKFLTIALDNMSPKSYDVVNNNIIKAQDIITELLLSLNTRSMGSDFRQ' A
#
# COMPACT_ATOMS: atom_id res chain seq x y z
N MET A 1 -15.05 23.25 -10.27
CA MET A 1 -14.15 23.01 -11.42
C MET A 1 -13.31 21.78 -11.11
N SER A 2 -13.53 20.66 -11.81
CA SER A 2 -12.86 19.39 -11.54
C SER A 2 -11.44 19.43 -12.10
N ASN A 3 -10.48 19.76 -11.25
CA ASN A 3 -9.06 19.78 -11.59
C ASN A 3 -8.58 18.33 -11.79
N THR A 4 -8.80 17.77 -12.98
CA THR A 4 -8.38 16.41 -13.31
C THR A 4 -6.88 16.44 -13.57
N ASN A 5 -6.10 16.23 -12.52
CA ASN A 5 -4.65 16.21 -12.61
C ASN A 5 -4.24 15.02 -13.52
N PRO A 6 -3.63 15.26 -14.71
CA PRO A 6 -3.26 14.19 -15.63
C PRO A 6 -2.32 13.16 -14.98
N TYR A 7 -1.51 13.56 -13.99
CA TYR A 7 -0.68 12.63 -13.21
C TYR A 7 -1.49 11.56 -12.46
N ASN A 8 -2.66 11.94 -11.93
CA ASN A 8 -3.54 11.00 -11.23
C ASN A 8 -4.17 10.00 -12.20
N GLN A 9 -4.47 10.43 -13.44
CA GLN A 9 -4.95 9.51 -14.48
C GLN A 9 -3.86 8.49 -14.86
N TYR A 10 -2.61 8.93 -15.04
CA TYR A 10 -1.50 8.01 -15.32
C TYR A 10 -1.25 7.01 -14.19
N LYS A 11 -1.35 7.45 -12.93
CA LYS A 11 -1.27 6.54 -11.78
C LYS A 11 -2.42 5.53 -11.78
N GLN A 12 -3.64 6.00 -12.02
CA GLN A 12 -4.81 5.14 -12.05
C GLN A 12 -4.69 4.08 -13.15
N THR A 13 -4.32 4.46 -14.37
CA THR A 13 -4.09 3.51 -15.46
C THR A 13 -3.01 2.49 -15.11
N GLN A 14 -1.88 2.93 -14.55
CA GLN A 14 -0.81 2.02 -14.13
C GLN A 14 -1.25 0.99 -13.10
N ILE A 15 -2.13 1.37 -12.16
CA ILE A 15 -2.71 0.46 -11.17
C ILE A 15 -3.68 -0.50 -11.85
N THR A 16 -4.62 0.02 -12.65
CA THR A 16 -5.70 -0.78 -13.25
C THR A 16 -5.18 -1.81 -14.26
N THR A 17 -4.07 -1.54 -14.95
CA THR A 17 -3.48 -2.48 -15.92
C THR A 17 -2.32 -3.31 -15.36
N ALA A 18 -1.96 -3.15 -14.08
CA ALA A 18 -0.90 -3.92 -13.47
C ALA A 18 -1.34 -5.38 -13.27
N ASN A 19 -0.43 -6.32 -13.55
CA ASN A 19 -0.63 -7.69 -13.10
C ASN A 19 -0.51 -7.78 -11.57
N GLN A 20 -0.94 -8.89 -11.00
CA GLN A 20 -0.96 -9.03 -9.55
C GLN A 20 0.41 -8.94 -8.89
N GLY A 21 1.46 -9.54 -9.48
CA GLY A 21 2.82 -9.45 -8.94
C GLY A 21 3.28 -7.98 -8.86
N LYS A 22 2.96 -7.19 -9.87
CA LYS A 22 3.24 -5.75 -9.90
C LYS A 22 2.42 -4.98 -8.86
N LEU A 23 1.14 -5.34 -8.64
CA LEU A 23 0.33 -4.75 -7.56
C LEU A 23 0.94 -5.00 -6.17
N ILE A 24 1.46 -6.22 -5.93
CA ILE A 24 2.15 -6.55 -4.67
C ILE A 24 3.41 -5.69 -4.49
N VAL A 25 4.23 -5.54 -5.52
CA VAL A 25 5.42 -4.66 -5.47
C VAL A 25 5.01 -3.21 -5.18
N MET A 26 3.96 -2.70 -5.83
CA MET A 26 3.47 -1.34 -5.58
C MET A 26 2.96 -1.13 -4.15
N LEU A 27 2.38 -2.17 -3.52
CA LEU A 27 2.00 -2.13 -2.11
C LEU A 27 3.25 -2.07 -1.22
N TYR A 28 4.27 -2.89 -1.48
CA TYR A 28 5.54 -2.80 -0.76
C TYR A 28 6.20 -1.42 -0.90
N ASP A 29 6.23 -0.84 -2.10
CA ASP A 29 6.74 0.51 -2.33
C ASP A 29 5.97 1.55 -1.48
N GLY A 30 4.64 1.40 -1.39
CA GLY A 30 3.79 2.23 -0.54
C GLY A 30 4.13 2.10 0.94
N ALA A 31 4.28 0.88 1.45
CA ALA A 31 4.65 0.62 2.84
C ALA A 31 6.03 1.17 3.18
N ILE A 32 7.04 0.92 2.32
CA ILE A 32 8.40 1.44 2.47
C ILE A 32 8.37 2.98 2.52
N LYS A 33 7.64 3.62 1.60
CA LYS A 33 7.51 5.08 1.59
C LYS A 33 6.96 5.62 2.92
N PHE A 34 5.90 5.01 3.48
CA PHE A 34 5.34 5.47 4.75
C PHE A 34 6.32 5.25 5.91
N LEU A 35 7.03 4.12 5.94
CA LEU A 35 8.06 3.88 6.95
C LEU A 35 9.23 4.87 6.85
N THR A 36 9.66 5.23 5.63
CA THR A 36 10.68 6.27 5.43
C THR A 36 10.21 7.62 5.97
N ILE A 37 8.96 8.03 5.68
CA ILE A 37 8.40 9.28 6.23
C ILE A 37 8.37 9.23 7.77
N ALA A 38 7.99 8.09 8.34
CA ALA A 38 7.98 7.91 9.79
C ALA A 38 9.39 8.05 10.39
N LEU A 39 10.39 7.41 9.78
CA LEU A 39 11.80 7.50 10.19
C LEU A 39 12.32 8.94 10.12
N ASP A 40 12.04 9.65 9.03
CA ASP A 40 12.48 11.03 8.82
C ASP A 40 11.84 12.02 9.80
N ASN A 41 10.71 11.67 10.41
CA ASN A 41 9.94 12.51 11.33
C ASN A 41 10.06 12.07 12.80
N MET A 42 11.06 11.24 13.15
CA MET A 42 11.35 10.86 14.55
C MET A 42 11.98 11.99 15.37
N SER A 43 11.43 13.19 15.28
CA SER A 43 11.78 14.35 16.10
C SER A 43 10.72 14.61 17.18
N PRO A 44 11.10 15.20 18.33
CA PRO A 44 10.13 15.68 19.30
C PRO A 44 9.09 16.59 18.62
N LYS A 45 7.81 16.41 18.97
CA LYS A 45 6.62 17.09 18.40
C LYS A 45 6.07 16.56 17.07
N SER A 46 6.66 15.52 16.47
CA SER A 46 6.14 14.92 15.21
C SER A 46 5.60 13.49 15.40
N TYR A 47 5.32 13.08 16.64
CA TYR A 47 4.88 11.71 16.96
C TYR A 47 3.54 11.33 16.31
N ASP A 48 2.66 12.30 16.07
CA ASP A 48 1.43 12.13 15.32
C ASP A 48 1.72 11.74 13.86
N VAL A 49 2.67 12.41 13.21
CA VAL A 49 3.12 12.08 11.86
C VAL A 49 3.74 10.69 11.82
N VAL A 50 4.61 10.37 12.78
CA VAL A 50 5.24 9.04 12.88
C VAL A 50 4.17 7.96 13.04
N ASN A 51 3.27 8.10 14.01
CA ASN A 51 2.21 7.13 14.29
C ASN A 51 1.28 6.92 13.08
N ASN A 52 0.83 8.00 12.45
CA ASN A 52 -0.07 7.92 11.31
C ASN A 52 0.56 7.21 10.11
N ASN A 53 1.87 7.38 9.88
CA ASN A 53 2.56 6.70 8.79
C ASN A 53 2.86 5.23 9.13
N ILE A 54 3.14 4.90 10.40
CA ILE A 54 3.26 3.52 10.86
C ILE A 54 1.94 2.76 10.68
N ILE A 55 0.80 3.34 11.08
CA ILE A 55 -0.52 2.72 10.91
C ILE A 55 -0.78 2.42 9.42
N LYS A 56 -0.51 3.38 8.52
CA LYS A 56 -0.67 3.15 7.06
C LYS A 56 0.20 2.01 6.54
N ALA A 57 1.43 1.89 7.03
CA ALA A 57 2.30 0.77 6.66
C ALA A 57 1.73 -0.55 7.19
N GLN A 58 1.23 -0.57 8.43
CA GLN A 58 0.58 -1.75 9.03
C GLN A 58 -0.67 -2.19 8.26
N ASP A 59 -1.52 -1.24 7.83
CA ASP A 59 -2.70 -1.53 7.02
C ASP A 59 -2.32 -2.23 5.71
N ILE A 60 -1.30 -1.74 5.01
CA ILE A 60 -0.81 -2.35 3.76
C ILE A 60 -0.31 -3.78 4.01
N ILE A 61 0.49 -3.98 5.04
CA ILE A 61 1.03 -5.30 5.38
C ILE A 61 -0.10 -6.26 5.77
N THR A 62 -1.09 -5.79 6.53
CA THR A 62 -2.26 -6.56 6.92
C THR A 62 -3.03 -7.04 5.69
N GLU A 63 -3.26 -6.16 4.71
CA GLU A 63 -3.96 -6.57 3.49
C GLU A 63 -3.15 -7.51 2.59
N LEU A 64 -1.83 -7.34 2.54
CA LEU A 64 -0.97 -8.31 1.87
C LEU A 64 -1.08 -9.71 2.52
N LEU A 65 -1.09 -9.78 3.85
CA LEU A 65 -1.25 -11.06 4.57
C LEU A 65 -2.63 -11.69 4.34
N LEU A 66 -3.70 -10.90 4.40
CA LEU A 66 -5.07 -11.37 4.15
C LEU A 66 -5.27 -11.82 2.70
N SER A 67 -4.72 -11.08 1.73
CA SER A 67 -4.81 -11.45 0.30
C SER A 67 -4.02 -12.72 -0.05
N LEU A 68 -2.94 -13.01 0.67
CA LEU A 68 -2.22 -14.29 0.56
C LEU A 68 -3.02 -15.45 1.17
N ASN A 69 -3.64 -15.25 2.34
CA ASN A 69 -4.45 -16.27 3.01
C ASN A 69 -5.76 -16.60 2.27
N THR A 70 -6.40 -15.62 1.66
CA THR A 70 -7.59 -15.85 0.82
C THR A 70 -7.25 -16.64 -0.44
N ARG A 71 -6.04 -16.48 -0.99
CA ARG A 71 -5.55 -17.32 -2.09
C ARG A 71 -5.31 -18.76 -1.67
N SER A 72 -4.67 -19.00 -0.51
CA SER A 72 -4.38 -20.37 -0.05
C SER A 72 -5.64 -21.15 0.30
N MET A 73 -6.71 -20.50 0.77
CA MET A 73 -8.02 -21.15 0.97
C MET A 73 -8.83 -21.41 -0.31
N GLY A 74 -8.52 -20.72 -1.42
CA GLY A 74 -9.26 -20.85 -2.68
C GLY A 74 -8.79 -21.98 -3.60
N SER A 75 -7.59 -22.51 -3.40
CA SER A 75 -7.00 -23.55 -4.25
C SER A 75 -7.27 -24.99 -3.82
N ASP A 76 -7.72 -25.22 -2.58
CA ASP A 76 -7.87 -26.58 -2.00
C ASP A 76 -9.32 -27.11 -1.96
N PHE A 77 -10.31 -26.39 -2.49
CA PHE A 77 -11.72 -26.80 -2.48
C PHE A 77 -12.28 -27.28 -3.83
N ARG A 78 -11.43 -27.80 -4.71
CA ARG A 78 -11.86 -28.50 -5.94
C ARG A 78 -11.39 -29.95 -5.96
N GLN A 79 -11.92 -30.74 -5.05
CA GLN A 79 -11.95 -32.20 -5.13
C GLN A 79 -13.39 -32.65 -4.83
#